data_AF-A0A101JRT9-F1
#
_entry.id   AF-A0A101JRT9-F1
#
_cell.length_a   1.000
_cell.length_b   1.000
_cell.length_c   1.000
_cell.angle_alpha   90.00
_cell.angle_beta   90.00
_cell.angle_gamma   90.00
#
_symmetry.space_group_name_H-M   'P 1'
#
loop_
_entity.id
_entity.type
_entity.pdbx_description
1 polymer ?
#
loop_
_entity_poly.entity_id
_entity_poly.type
_entity_poly.pdbx_seq_one_letter_code
_entity_poly.pdbx_strand_id
1 'polypeptide(L)'
;MSKRDDRRRDLIAAAQRGDRRARDELARAFLPLVFNVIGRALNGHPDVDDVVQETMLRVIRDLPSLRQPESLRAWILTIAVHQVGVHQQRAEAAARVGPLAEVPDTGADFEELAILRLRLSGERRQVAEASRWLDAEDRTVLALWWQEAAGEIGRGETAVALNTTSAYAAVRIQRMRAQLDRSRILVAALEARPRCAGLAETVTGWDQRPGALWRKRIDRHVRDCPVCLAIVPDPVAVERLLVGCALVPVPAALTAAVAVKGGWLRSHPVAAALTVVAVLAAGGTAAYASRPEPQPTAQPVAPGLAPAVASVAPSSVAPATAPPSAKPSTTASAKPRTTACGAGLAPRWASWPMPNPAKTGLTHRAKYTNLGSGVVRDDVTCLQWQRATAPDTYTFPQAKAYCAGLKLDGGGWHLPTRIELTSIVDSTRSGPALNTTAFPGAPAQFFWTSTPWAVTKTPLRAWIINFYEGLASNGAFQTGTYRVRCVRSGGGSGAPAYRVAAGQVTDPATGLVWQRAGSAGTMTAAAATASCTALRLGGRTWRLPSLTELASTVDDSRVAPAINRSAFPGTAANGWYWTSATAAPDPSARWALNYDDGYTNYRKVTAGYARCVSS
;
A
#
# COMPACT_ATOMS: atom_id res chain seq x y z
N MET A 1 -13.75 34.61 -14.94
CA MET A 1 -12.28 34.44 -14.99
C MET A 1 -11.75 34.60 -13.57
N SER A 2 -11.09 33.58 -13.06
CA SER A 2 -10.88 33.39 -11.61
C SER A 2 -9.56 34.01 -11.15
N LYS A 3 -9.54 34.61 -9.95
CA LYS A 3 -8.35 35.14 -9.22
C LYS A 3 -7.15 34.18 -9.17
N ARG A 4 -7.39 32.88 -9.43
CA ARG A 4 -6.40 31.80 -9.53
C ARG A 4 -5.61 31.83 -10.85
N ASP A 5 -6.23 32.24 -11.95
CA ASP A 5 -5.60 32.32 -13.28
C ASP A 5 -4.69 33.54 -13.38
N ASP A 6 -5.08 34.66 -12.75
CA ASP A 6 -4.26 35.87 -12.65
C ASP A 6 -2.99 35.61 -11.85
N ARG A 7 -3.12 34.98 -10.67
CA ARG A 7 -1.97 34.58 -9.84
C ARG A 7 -1.01 33.63 -10.55
N ARG A 8 -1.51 32.73 -11.41
CA ARG A 8 -0.69 31.82 -12.20
C ARG A 8 0.08 32.57 -13.29
N ARG A 9 -0.57 33.51 -13.98
CA ARG A 9 0.08 34.36 -15.00
C ARG A 9 1.19 35.22 -14.39
N ASP A 10 0.95 35.79 -13.21
CA ASP A 10 1.95 36.58 -12.49
C ASP A 10 3.18 35.76 -12.10
N LEU A 11 2.97 34.52 -11.63
CA LEU A 11 4.03 33.58 -11.31
C LEU A 11 4.88 33.24 -12.54
N ILE A 12 4.25 32.97 -13.69
CA ILE A 12 4.94 32.68 -14.94
C ILE A 12 5.76 33.89 -15.39
N ALA A 13 5.18 35.09 -15.36
CA ALA A 13 5.86 36.31 -15.74
C ALA A 13 7.06 36.61 -14.83
N ALA A 14 6.94 36.37 -13.52
CA ALA A 14 8.06 36.48 -12.57
C ALA A 14 9.18 35.48 -12.89
N ALA A 15 8.83 34.23 -13.18
CA ALA A 15 9.80 33.20 -13.54
C ALA A 15 10.51 33.49 -14.88
N GLN A 16 9.80 34.05 -15.87
CA GLN A 16 10.37 34.52 -17.14
C GLN A 16 11.40 35.62 -16.94
N ARG A 17 11.14 36.55 -16.01
CA ARG A 17 12.07 37.63 -15.62
C ARG A 17 13.27 37.17 -14.79
N GLY A 18 13.36 35.88 -14.46
CA GLY A 18 14.50 35.33 -13.72
C GLY A 18 14.29 35.23 -12.21
N ASP A 19 13.09 35.45 -11.69
CA ASP A 19 12.80 35.22 -10.27
C ASP A 19 13.01 33.74 -9.92
N ARG A 20 13.99 33.48 -9.05
CA ARG A 20 14.37 32.14 -8.61
C ARG A 20 13.22 31.46 -7.86
N ARG A 21 12.51 32.17 -6.98
CA ARG A 21 11.40 31.58 -6.21
C ARG A 21 10.26 31.17 -7.12
N ALA A 22 9.96 32.00 -8.12
CA ALA A 22 8.92 31.70 -9.10
C ALA A 22 9.29 30.49 -9.99
N ARG A 23 10.57 30.39 -10.40
CA ARG A 23 11.09 29.21 -11.13
C ARG A 23 11.00 27.93 -10.28
N ASP A 24 11.34 27.99 -9.00
CA ASP A 24 11.26 26.83 -8.09
C ASP A 24 9.83 26.35 -7.90
N GLU A 25 8.89 27.29 -7.76
CA GLU A 25 7.48 26.97 -7.59
C GLU A 25 6.91 26.32 -8.86
N LEU A 26 7.26 26.83 -10.05
CA LEU A 26 6.91 26.21 -11.32
C LEU A 26 7.55 24.83 -11.47
N ALA A 27 8.84 24.70 -11.16
CA ALA A 27 9.55 23.43 -11.26
C ALA A 27 8.90 22.36 -10.38
N ARG A 28 8.60 22.68 -9.12
CA ARG A 28 7.91 21.78 -8.18
C ARG A 28 6.50 21.41 -8.65
N ALA A 29 5.79 22.34 -9.29
CA ALA A 29 4.44 22.09 -9.79
C ALA A 29 4.43 21.14 -11.01
N PHE A 30 5.40 21.25 -11.92
CA PHE A 30 5.40 20.50 -13.19
C PHE A 30 6.29 19.26 -13.18
N LEU A 31 7.21 19.11 -12.22
CA LEU A 31 8.08 17.95 -12.11
C LEU A 31 7.31 16.61 -12.04
N PRO A 32 6.20 16.47 -11.29
CA PRO A 32 5.41 15.23 -11.31
C PRO A 32 4.87 14.88 -12.69
N LEU A 33 4.38 15.85 -13.46
CA LEU A 33 3.88 15.63 -14.82
C LEU A 33 5.01 15.14 -15.73
N VAL A 34 6.15 15.83 -15.73
CA VAL A 34 7.32 15.50 -16.56
C VAL A 34 7.87 14.12 -16.21
N PHE A 35 8.03 13.81 -14.92
CA PHE A 35 8.48 12.52 -14.44
C PHE A 35 7.55 11.38 -14.87
N ASN A 36 6.23 11.60 -14.79
CA ASN A 36 5.23 10.61 -15.15
C ASN A 36 5.15 10.35 -16.66
N VAL A 37 5.38 11.36 -17.49
CA VAL A 37 5.44 11.21 -18.95
C VAL A 37 6.73 10.50 -19.37
N ILE A 38 7.89 11.00 -18.91
CA ILE A 38 9.20 10.44 -19.30
C ILE A 38 9.40 9.03 -18.75
N GLY A 39 9.09 8.81 -17.46
CA GLY A 39 9.26 7.50 -16.82
C GLY A 39 8.43 6.39 -17.49
N ARG A 40 7.22 6.70 -17.94
CA ARG A 40 6.38 5.76 -18.71
C ARG A 40 6.86 5.57 -20.13
N ALA A 41 7.26 6.65 -20.81
CA ALA A 41 7.73 6.55 -22.20
C ALA A 41 9.03 5.74 -22.29
N LEU A 42 9.94 5.90 -21.33
CA LEU A 42 11.21 5.16 -21.26
C LEU A 42 11.10 3.77 -20.62
N ASN A 43 9.93 3.41 -20.06
CA ASN A 43 9.65 2.07 -19.55
C ASN A 43 10.71 1.51 -18.58
N GLY A 44 11.18 2.32 -17.62
CA GLY A 44 12.10 1.82 -16.59
C GLY A 44 13.57 1.82 -16.92
N HIS A 45 13.95 2.49 -18.01
CA HIS A 45 15.36 2.74 -18.32
C HIS A 45 16.09 3.43 -17.13
N PRO A 46 17.35 3.06 -16.81
CA PRO A 46 18.11 3.69 -15.72
C PRO A 46 18.24 5.22 -15.89
N ASP A 47 18.36 5.69 -17.12
CA ASP A 47 18.48 7.13 -17.45
C ASP A 47 17.21 7.97 -17.23
N VAL A 48 16.09 7.42 -16.72
CA VAL A 48 14.85 8.19 -16.50
C VAL A 48 15.09 9.45 -15.67
N ASP A 49 15.84 9.33 -14.57
CA ASP A 49 16.11 10.46 -13.68
C ASP A 49 16.97 11.54 -14.38
N ASP A 50 17.94 11.13 -15.20
CA ASP A 50 18.78 12.04 -15.96
C ASP A 50 18.01 12.79 -17.05
N VAL A 51 17.16 12.07 -17.81
CA VAL A 51 16.33 12.66 -18.86
C VAL A 51 15.30 13.61 -18.26
N VAL A 52 14.70 13.29 -17.11
CA VAL A 52 13.80 14.21 -16.39
C VAL A 52 14.55 15.45 -15.92
N GLN A 53 15.74 15.29 -15.33
CA GLN A 53 16.54 16.41 -14.86
C GLN A 53 16.93 17.35 -16.01
N GLU A 54 17.44 16.82 -17.12
CA GLU A 54 17.79 17.60 -18.31
C GLU A 54 16.56 18.30 -18.91
N THR A 55 15.41 17.61 -18.94
CA THR A 55 14.14 18.21 -19.39
C THR A 55 13.76 19.40 -18.53
N MET A 56 13.80 19.28 -17.21
CA MET A 56 13.43 20.37 -16.30
C MET A 56 14.40 21.55 -16.38
N LEU A 57 15.70 21.30 -16.55
CA LEU A 57 16.70 22.35 -16.78
C LEU A 57 16.44 23.08 -18.10
N ARG A 58 16.12 22.35 -19.16
CA ARG A 58 15.76 22.92 -20.47
C ARG A 58 14.49 23.77 -20.38
N VAL A 59 13.45 23.28 -19.71
CA VAL A 59 12.20 24.03 -19.45
C VAL A 59 12.50 25.37 -18.80
N ILE A 60 13.39 25.43 -17.82
CA ILE A 60 13.66 26.67 -17.07
C ILE A 60 14.57 27.62 -17.86
N ARG A 61 15.55 27.07 -18.58
CA ARG A 61 16.42 27.83 -19.48
C ARG A 61 15.62 28.48 -20.60
N ASP A 62 14.71 27.73 -21.21
CA ASP A 62 13.97 28.15 -22.39
C ASP A 62 12.65 28.86 -22.03
N LEU A 63 12.29 28.94 -20.74
CA LEU A 63 11.07 29.58 -20.22
C LEU A 63 10.84 31.02 -20.74
N PRO A 64 11.87 31.88 -20.88
CA PRO A 64 11.70 33.23 -21.44
C PRO A 64 11.18 33.24 -22.88
N SER A 65 11.33 32.16 -23.64
CA SER A 65 10.83 32.05 -25.02
C SER A 65 9.33 31.76 -25.12
N LEU A 66 8.67 31.42 -24.00
CA LEU A 66 7.24 31.12 -23.96
C LEU A 66 6.42 32.40 -24.21
N ARG A 67 5.81 32.49 -25.40
CA ARG A 67 5.00 33.66 -25.81
C ARG A 67 3.64 33.72 -25.12
N GLN A 68 3.03 32.57 -24.86
CA GLN A 68 1.68 32.42 -24.33
C GLN A 68 1.72 31.67 -23.00
N PRO A 69 1.61 32.35 -21.85
CA PRO A 69 1.63 31.72 -20.52
C PRO A 69 0.59 30.61 -20.34
N GLU A 70 -0.56 30.73 -20.99
CA GLU A 70 -1.64 29.74 -21.00
C GLU A 70 -1.22 28.40 -21.63
N SER A 71 -0.24 28.42 -22.53
CA SER A 71 0.28 27.26 -23.25
C SER A 71 1.45 26.58 -22.54
N LEU A 72 1.82 27.03 -21.33
CA LEU A 72 2.97 26.52 -20.57
C LEU A 72 3.00 24.99 -20.46
N ARG A 73 1.86 24.37 -20.14
CA ARG A 73 1.80 22.92 -19.95
C ARG A 73 2.06 22.17 -21.26
N ALA A 74 1.37 22.55 -22.33
CA ALA A 74 1.58 21.98 -23.66
C ALA A 74 3.03 22.15 -24.14
N TRP A 75 3.62 23.33 -23.90
CA TRP A 75 5.01 23.62 -24.24
C TRP A 75 6.01 22.73 -23.45
N ILE A 76 5.80 22.54 -22.15
CA ILE A 76 6.62 21.61 -21.33
C ILE A 76 6.52 20.17 -21.87
N LEU A 77 5.30 19.72 -22.21
CA LEU A 77 5.09 18.38 -22.75
C LEU A 77 5.80 18.18 -24.10
N THR A 78 5.81 19.19 -24.97
CA THR A 78 6.58 19.15 -26.23
C THR A 78 8.09 18.96 -25.96
N ILE A 79 8.65 19.66 -24.96
CA ILE A 79 10.06 19.48 -24.58
C ILE A 79 10.29 18.06 -24.07
N ALA A 80 9.43 17.55 -23.20
CA ALA A 80 9.54 16.19 -22.65
C ALA A 80 9.48 15.11 -23.74
N VAL A 81 8.50 15.17 -24.64
CA VAL A 81 8.37 14.25 -25.78
C VAL A 81 9.60 14.31 -26.69
N HIS A 82 10.12 15.51 -26.95
CA HIS A 82 11.34 15.69 -27.73
C HIS A 82 12.57 15.07 -27.03
N GLN A 83 12.73 15.24 -25.71
CA GLN A 83 13.83 14.61 -24.95
C GLN A 83 13.76 13.08 -24.99
N VAL A 84 12.56 12.51 -24.86
CA VAL A 84 12.34 11.06 -25.02
C VAL A 84 12.79 10.58 -26.40
N GLY A 85 12.40 11.28 -27.47
CA GLY A 85 12.81 10.93 -28.84
C GLY A 85 14.32 11.03 -29.07
N VAL A 86 14.97 12.08 -28.55
CA VAL A 86 16.43 12.24 -28.64
C VAL A 86 17.17 11.13 -27.89
N HIS A 87 16.70 10.75 -26.70
CA HIS A 87 17.28 9.65 -25.93
C HIS A 87 17.17 8.32 -26.69
N GLN A 88 15.98 8.01 -27.23
CA GLN A 88 15.74 6.80 -28.02
C GLN A 88 16.63 6.73 -29.26
N GLN A 89 16.76 7.83 -30.01
CA GLN A 89 17.64 7.88 -31.19
C GLN A 89 19.11 7.64 -30.83
N ARG A 90 19.58 8.18 -29.70
CA ARG A 90 20.95 7.95 -29.21
C ARG A 90 21.17 6.52 -28.78
N ALA A 91 20.21 5.92 -28.06
CA ALA A 91 20.27 4.52 -27.67
C ALA A 91 20.30 3.58 -28.89
N GLU A 92 19.48 3.86 -29.91
CA GLU A 92 19.49 3.12 -31.17
C GLU A 92 20.81 3.29 -31.95
N ALA A 93 21.40 4.49 -31.94
CA ALA A 93 22.70 4.74 -32.56
C ALA A 93 23.83 4.01 -31.82
N ALA A 94 23.84 4.04 -30.48
CA ALA A 94 24.82 3.33 -29.66
C ALA A 94 24.72 1.81 -29.83
N ALA A 95 23.51 1.26 -29.91
CA ALA A 95 23.28 -0.16 -30.16
C ALA A 95 23.82 -0.63 -31.53
N ARG A 96 23.92 0.26 -32.53
CA ARG A 96 24.50 -0.04 -33.85
C ARG A 96 26.03 -0.04 -33.86
N VAL A 97 26.69 0.53 -32.86
CA VAL A 97 28.16 0.72 -32.82
C VAL A 97 28.90 -0.38 -32.03
N GLY A 98 28.18 -1.30 -31.37
CA GLY A 98 28.77 -2.45 -30.66
C GLY A 98 29.28 -2.11 -29.24
N PRO A 99 29.29 -3.06 -28.29
CA PRO A 99 29.35 -2.73 -26.86
C PRO A 99 30.79 -2.50 -26.36
N LEU A 100 31.01 -1.38 -25.67
CA LEU A 100 32.09 -1.23 -24.70
C LEU A 100 31.54 -1.61 -23.31
N ALA A 101 32.10 -2.69 -22.74
CA ALA A 101 32.02 -3.17 -21.35
C ALA A 101 30.69 -2.94 -20.58
N GLU A 102 29.88 -4.00 -20.49
CA GLU A 102 28.67 -4.06 -19.64
C GLU A 102 29.01 -4.06 -18.14
N VAL A 103 28.53 -3.04 -17.44
CA VAL A 103 28.31 -3.06 -15.99
C VAL A 103 27.00 -3.83 -15.72
N PRO A 104 26.92 -4.69 -14.68
CA PRO A 104 25.70 -5.43 -14.39
C PRO A 104 24.48 -4.51 -14.18
N ASP A 105 23.49 -4.72 -15.04
CA ASP A 105 22.21 -4.03 -15.09
C ASP A 105 21.44 -4.23 -13.76
N THR A 106 21.42 -3.19 -12.94
CA THR A 106 20.67 -3.12 -11.67
C THR A 106 19.74 -1.92 -11.68
N GLY A 107 18.99 -1.72 -12.77
CA GLY A 107 17.87 -0.79 -12.83
C GLY A 107 16.57 -1.50 -12.46
N ALA A 108 15.96 -1.16 -11.32
CA ALA A 108 14.60 -1.58 -11.03
C ALA A 108 13.63 -0.90 -12.02
N ASP A 109 13.00 -1.69 -12.90
CA ASP A 109 12.06 -1.26 -13.92
C ASP A 109 11.03 -0.25 -13.36
N PHE A 110 10.85 0.93 -13.95
CA PHE A 110 9.80 1.90 -13.57
C PHE A 110 8.40 1.28 -13.54
N GLU A 111 8.11 0.31 -14.41
CA GLU A 111 6.87 -0.47 -14.35
C GLU A 111 6.86 -1.44 -13.16
N GLU A 112 7.98 -2.08 -12.81
CA GLU A 112 8.07 -2.85 -11.57
C GLU A 112 7.95 -1.92 -10.37
N LEU A 113 8.55 -0.73 -10.39
CA LEU A 113 8.41 0.34 -9.42
C LEU A 113 6.95 0.84 -9.33
N ALA A 114 6.23 0.91 -10.45
CA ALA A 114 4.81 1.26 -10.51
C ALA A 114 3.93 0.11 -10.01
N ILE A 115 4.19 -1.15 -10.40
CA ILE A 115 3.53 -2.37 -9.91
C ILE A 115 3.76 -2.52 -8.40
N LEU A 116 4.97 -2.23 -7.93
CA LEU A 116 5.44 -2.37 -6.55
C LEU A 116 5.03 -1.19 -5.65
N ARG A 117 4.99 0.04 -6.17
CA ARG A 117 4.56 1.25 -5.43
C ARG A 117 3.06 1.51 -5.51
N LEU A 118 2.37 1.12 -6.59
CA LEU A 118 0.92 1.32 -6.78
C LEU A 118 0.06 0.06 -6.51
N ARG A 119 0.67 -1.11 -6.19
CA ARG A 119 -0.03 -2.40 -5.93
C ARG A 119 -1.15 -2.69 -6.94
N LEU A 120 -0.76 -2.80 -8.20
CA LEU A 120 -1.67 -3.02 -9.33
C LEU A 120 -2.37 -4.39 -9.24
N SER A 121 -3.69 -4.45 -9.52
CA SER A 121 -4.44 -5.72 -9.68
C SER A 121 -3.93 -6.54 -10.87
N GLY A 122 -4.28 -7.82 -10.99
CA GLY A 122 -3.82 -8.71 -12.08
C GLY A 122 -3.97 -8.11 -13.49
N GLU A 123 -5.12 -7.52 -13.80
CA GLU A 123 -5.37 -6.82 -15.07
C GLU A 123 -4.46 -5.59 -15.28
N ARG A 124 -4.15 -4.85 -14.21
CA ARG A 124 -3.29 -3.66 -14.28
C ARG A 124 -1.82 -4.04 -14.43
N ARG A 125 -1.41 -5.16 -13.80
CA ARG A 125 -0.12 -5.79 -14.04
C ARG A 125 0.00 -6.26 -15.49
N GLN A 126 -1.03 -6.91 -16.01
CA GLN A 126 -1.07 -7.34 -17.42
C GLN A 126 -0.99 -6.15 -18.39
N VAL A 127 -1.63 -5.01 -18.09
CA VAL A 127 -1.50 -3.78 -18.91
C VAL A 127 -0.07 -3.23 -18.88
N ALA A 128 0.58 -3.23 -17.71
CA ALA A 128 1.98 -2.81 -17.58
C ALA A 128 2.92 -3.75 -18.35
N GLU A 129 2.75 -5.07 -18.21
CA GLU A 129 3.55 -6.02 -18.97
C GLU A 129 3.27 -5.92 -20.48
N ALA A 130 2.03 -5.62 -20.88
CA ALA A 130 1.65 -5.39 -22.27
C ALA A 130 2.22 -4.09 -22.85
N SER A 131 2.41 -3.02 -22.04
CA SER A 131 3.04 -1.78 -22.52
C SER A 131 4.51 -1.96 -22.89
N ARG A 132 5.20 -2.96 -22.31
CA ARG A 132 6.56 -3.33 -22.71
C ARG A 132 6.66 -3.80 -24.18
N TRP A 133 5.57 -4.30 -24.75
CA TRP A 133 5.52 -4.78 -26.13
C TRP A 133 5.24 -3.68 -27.16
N LEU A 134 4.93 -2.46 -26.71
CA LEU A 134 4.73 -1.31 -27.58
C LEU A 134 6.08 -0.78 -28.07
N ASP A 135 6.09 -0.25 -29.30
CA ASP A 135 7.26 0.47 -29.78
C ASP A 135 7.46 1.79 -29.03
N ALA A 136 8.61 2.43 -29.26
CA ALA A 136 9.02 3.62 -28.53
C ALA A 136 8.06 4.81 -28.76
N GLU A 137 7.49 4.88 -29.95
CA GLU A 137 6.54 5.90 -30.37
C GLU A 137 5.17 5.70 -29.71
N ASP A 138 4.62 4.48 -29.74
CA ASP A 138 3.37 4.11 -29.08
C ASP A 138 3.45 4.22 -27.55
N ARG A 139 4.61 3.94 -26.94
CA ARG A 139 4.83 4.18 -25.50
C ARG A 139 4.72 5.65 -25.12
N THR A 140 5.19 6.54 -25.99
CA THR A 140 5.07 7.99 -25.79
C THR A 140 3.61 8.43 -25.90
N VAL A 141 2.87 7.90 -26.88
CA VAL A 141 1.42 8.14 -27.03
C VAL A 141 0.65 7.61 -25.83
N LEU A 142 0.99 6.41 -25.33
CA LEU A 142 0.41 5.82 -24.12
C LEU A 142 0.65 6.69 -22.88
N ALA A 143 1.87 7.22 -22.71
CA ALA A 143 2.21 8.07 -21.56
C ALA A 143 1.38 9.36 -21.52
N LEU A 144 1.20 10.03 -22.67
CA LEU A 144 0.38 11.23 -22.79
C LEU A 144 -1.12 10.91 -22.60
N TRP A 145 -1.60 9.85 -23.23
CA TRP A 145 -2.99 9.42 -23.08
C TRP A 145 -3.32 9.06 -21.64
N TRP A 146 -2.37 8.55 -20.86
CA TRP A 146 -2.56 8.31 -19.43
C TRP A 146 -2.84 9.60 -18.65
N GLN A 147 -2.12 10.67 -18.98
CA GLN A 147 -2.35 11.99 -18.37
C GLN A 147 -3.69 12.58 -18.84
N GLU A 148 -4.09 12.34 -20.10
CA GLU A 148 -5.40 12.75 -20.63
C GLU A 148 -6.54 12.02 -19.91
N ALA A 149 -6.41 10.71 -19.72
CA ALA A 149 -7.38 9.89 -18.98
C ALA A 149 -7.46 10.25 -17.48
N ALA A 150 -6.36 10.76 -16.91
CA ALA A 150 -6.32 11.27 -15.55
C ALA A 150 -6.95 12.66 -15.38
N GLY A 151 -7.29 13.34 -16.48
CA GLY A 151 -7.80 14.72 -16.46
C GLY A 151 -6.72 15.78 -16.18
N GLU A 152 -5.44 15.41 -16.22
CA GLU A 152 -4.32 16.34 -16.00
C GLU A 152 -4.01 17.18 -17.24
N ILE A 153 -4.27 16.62 -18.43
CA ILE A 153 -4.08 17.29 -19.73
C ILE A 153 -5.30 17.09 -20.63
N GLY A 154 -5.55 18.05 -21.51
CA GLY A 154 -6.58 17.95 -22.55
C GLY A 154 -6.03 17.41 -23.88
N ARG A 155 -6.93 16.94 -24.76
CA ARG A 155 -6.57 16.43 -26.09
C ARG A 155 -5.81 17.43 -26.97
N GLY A 156 -6.09 18.73 -26.82
CA GLY A 156 -5.35 19.79 -27.51
C GLY A 156 -3.88 19.83 -27.08
N GLU A 157 -3.60 19.65 -25.79
CA GLU A 157 -2.24 19.62 -25.25
C GLU A 157 -1.50 18.35 -25.68
N THR A 158 -2.19 17.20 -25.69
CA THR A 158 -1.67 15.94 -26.26
C THR A 158 -1.26 16.13 -27.73
N ALA A 159 -2.09 16.80 -28.52
CA ALA A 159 -1.82 17.04 -29.93
C ALA A 159 -0.59 17.95 -30.15
N VAL A 160 -0.47 19.02 -29.36
CA VAL A 160 0.71 19.91 -29.38
C VAL A 160 1.98 19.16 -28.97
N ALA A 161 1.89 18.33 -27.93
CA ALA A 161 3.03 17.52 -27.47
C ALA A 161 3.51 16.52 -28.53
N LEU A 162 2.58 15.91 -29.27
CA LEU A 162 2.84 14.99 -30.38
C LEU A 162 3.15 15.71 -31.72
N ASN A 163 3.22 17.04 -31.73
CA ASN A 163 3.39 17.88 -32.91
C ASN A 163 2.39 17.54 -34.04
N THR A 164 1.10 17.49 -33.70
CA THR A 164 0.03 17.09 -34.62
C THR A 164 -1.30 17.77 -34.33
N THR A 165 -2.34 17.44 -35.09
CA THR A 165 -3.70 17.96 -34.89
C THR A 165 -4.48 17.11 -33.88
N SER A 166 -5.50 17.68 -33.23
CA SER A 166 -6.34 16.93 -32.27
C SER A 166 -7.03 15.72 -32.90
N ALA A 167 -7.40 15.81 -34.18
CA ALA A 167 -7.99 14.70 -34.93
C ALA A 167 -6.97 13.56 -35.14
N TYR A 168 -5.75 13.89 -35.55
CA TYR A 168 -4.71 12.88 -35.77
C TYR A 168 -4.18 12.29 -34.46
N ALA A 169 -4.09 13.08 -33.39
CA ALA A 169 -3.79 12.59 -32.05
C ALA A 169 -4.81 11.53 -31.59
N ALA A 170 -6.10 11.75 -31.84
CA ALA A 170 -7.14 10.76 -31.53
C ALA A 170 -6.94 9.45 -32.32
N VAL A 171 -6.60 9.53 -33.61
CA VAL A 171 -6.30 8.35 -34.44
C VAL A 171 -5.07 7.60 -33.90
N ARG A 172 -4.00 8.31 -33.52
CA ARG A 172 -2.81 7.70 -32.93
C ARG A 172 -3.12 6.99 -31.61
N ILE A 173 -3.91 7.62 -30.73
CA ILE A 173 -4.37 7.00 -29.48
C ILE A 173 -5.19 5.74 -29.78
N GLN A 174 -6.10 5.79 -30.75
CA GLN A 174 -6.90 4.62 -31.13
C GLN A 174 -6.02 3.46 -31.64
N ARG A 175 -5.03 3.74 -32.48
CA ARG A 175 -4.08 2.72 -32.98
C ARG A 175 -3.24 2.13 -31.86
N MET A 176 -2.65 2.97 -31.02
CA MET A 176 -1.88 2.54 -29.86
C MET A 176 -2.73 1.68 -28.91
N ARG A 177 -3.99 2.05 -28.65
CA ARG A 177 -4.92 1.24 -27.84
C ARG A 177 -5.16 -0.14 -28.44
N ALA A 178 -5.43 -0.22 -29.74
CA ALA A 178 -5.60 -1.49 -30.43
C ALA A 178 -4.33 -2.36 -30.32
N GLN A 179 -3.15 -1.74 -30.44
CA GLN A 179 -1.87 -2.42 -30.27
C GLN A 179 -1.63 -2.88 -28.83
N LEU A 180 -2.04 -2.11 -27.82
CA LEU A 180 -1.94 -2.47 -26.42
C LEU A 180 -2.89 -3.64 -26.07
N ASP A 181 -4.14 -3.60 -26.55
CA ASP A 181 -5.08 -4.72 -26.39
C ASP A 181 -4.55 -5.99 -27.07
N ARG A 182 -3.94 -5.86 -28.25
CA ARG A 182 -3.24 -6.96 -28.92
C ARG A 182 -2.13 -7.53 -28.04
N SER A 183 -1.28 -6.66 -27.49
CA SER A 183 -0.16 -7.07 -26.62
C SER A 183 -0.63 -7.75 -25.33
N ARG A 184 -1.79 -7.37 -24.77
CA ARG A 184 -2.38 -8.05 -23.61
C ARG A 184 -2.72 -9.51 -23.89
N ILE A 185 -3.23 -9.81 -25.09
CA ILE A 185 -3.49 -11.19 -25.52
C ILE A 185 -2.16 -11.97 -25.61
N LEU A 186 -1.09 -11.35 -26.12
CA LEU A 186 0.23 -12.00 -26.19
C LEU A 186 0.76 -12.33 -24.80
N VAL A 187 0.69 -11.38 -23.86
CA VAL A 187 1.11 -11.59 -22.46
C VAL A 187 0.30 -12.72 -21.84
N ALA A 188 -1.03 -12.69 -21.95
CA ALA A 188 -1.90 -13.75 -21.42
C ALA A 188 -1.56 -15.13 -21.99
N ALA A 189 -1.30 -15.23 -23.30
CA ALA A 189 -0.91 -16.49 -23.95
C ALA A 189 0.46 -16.99 -23.47
N LEU A 190 1.41 -16.08 -23.22
CA LEU A 190 2.75 -16.43 -22.69
C LEU A 190 2.69 -16.87 -21.22
N GLU A 191 1.83 -16.26 -20.41
CA GLU A 191 1.67 -16.56 -18.98
C GLU A 191 0.82 -17.80 -18.71
N ALA A 192 0.05 -18.29 -19.69
CA ALA A 192 -0.82 -19.44 -19.54
C ALA A 192 -0.08 -20.69 -19.03
N ARG A 193 -0.69 -21.38 -18.05
CA ARG A 193 -0.19 -22.63 -17.47
C ARG A 193 -1.30 -23.70 -17.50
N PRO A 194 -1.14 -24.79 -18.27
CA PRO A 194 -0.02 -25.07 -19.18
C PRO A 194 0.00 -24.14 -20.40
N ARG A 195 1.19 -23.81 -20.90
CA ARG A 195 1.37 -23.00 -22.12
C ARG A 195 1.02 -23.85 -23.34
N CYS A 196 0.42 -23.26 -24.37
CA CYS A 196 0.22 -23.94 -25.65
C CYS A 196 1.54 -24.50 -26.19
N ALA A 197 1.55 -25.77 -26.61
CA ALA A 197 2.76 -26.46 -27.08
C ALA A 197 3.39 -25.76 -28.31
N GLY A 198 2.58 -25.39 -29.29
CA GLY A 198 3.08 -24.67 -30.48
C GLY A 198 3.59 -23.26 -30.15
N LEU A 199 3.02 -22.61 -29.13
CA LEU A 199 3.55 -21.33 -28.65
C LEU A 199 4.90 -21.53 -27.93
N ALA A 200 5.01 -22.58 -27.11
CA ALA A 200 6.25 -22.94 -26.42
C ALA A 200 7.39 -23.20 -27.43
N GLU A 201 7.10 -23.88 -28.53
CA GLU A 201 8.04 -24.07 -29.64
C GLU A 201 8.38 -22.75 -30.34
N THR A 202 7.38 -21.92 -30.61
CA THR A 202 7.55 -20.62 -31.28
C THR A 202 8.51 -19.70 -30.52
N VAL A 203 8.50 -19.73 -29.19
CA VAL A 203 9.35 -18.88 -28.33
C VAL A 203 10.70 -19.53 -27.96
N THR A 204 11.04 -20.66 -28.57
CA THR A 204 12.36 -21.29 -28.36
C THR A 204 13.47 -20.35 -28.82
N GLY A 205 14.47 -20.14 -27.96
CA GLY A 205 15.59 -19.21 -28.22
C GLY A 205 15.27 -17.73 -27.98
N TRP A 206 14.10 -17.41 -27.41
CA TRP A 206 13.78 -16.05 -26.97
C TRP A 206 14.42 -15.72 -25.63
N ASP A 207 15.14 -14.59 -25.58
CA ASP A 207 15.81 -14.01 -24.41
C ASP A 207 14.84 -13.39 -23.37
N GLN A 208 13.53 -13.61 -23.51
CA GLN A 208 12.46 -13.04 -22.68
C GLN A 208 12.35 -11.50 -22.75
N ARG A 209 13.03 -10.83 -23.70
CA ARG A 209 12.92 -9.38 -23.87
C ARG A 209 11.81 -9.03 -24.87
N PRO A 210 10.80 -8.23 -24.49
CA PRO A 210 9.77 -7.76 -25.42
C PRO A 210 10.39 -6.96 -26.57
N GLY A 211 9.93 -7.21 -27.79
CA GLY A 211 10.45 -6.53 -28.98
C GLY A 211 9.57 -6.72 -30.21
N ALA A 212 9.68 -5.84 -31.19
CA ALA A 212 8.79 -5.82 -32.36
C ALA A 212 8.85 -7.10 -33.21
N LEU A 213 10.02 -7.73 -33.33
CA LEU A 213 10.21 -8.99 -34.05
C LEU A 213 9.48 -10.15 -33.36
N TRP A 214 9.75 -10.35 -32.08
CA TRP A 214 9.12 -11.38 -31.27
C TRP A 214 7.62 -11.14 -31.11
N ARG A 215 7.18 -9.88 -30.98
CA ARG A 215 5.76 -9.49 -30.99
C ARG A 215 5.06 -10.02 -32.24
N LYS A 216 5.59 -9.74 -33.44
CA LYS A 216 5.01 -10.21 -34.71
C LYS A 216 4.99 -11.73 -34.81
N ARG A 217 6.06 -12.40 -34.34
CA ARG A 217 6.18 -13.87 -34.38
C ARG A 217 5.15 -14.54 -33.47
N ILE A 218 5.03 -14.08 -32.22
CA ILE A 218 4.08 -14.59 -31.22
C ILE A 218 2.65 -14.25 -31.66
N ASP A 219 2.42 -13.03 -32.14
CA ASP A 219 1.12 -12.58 -32.63
C ASP A 219 0.59 -13.40 -33.80
N ARG A 220 1.46 -13.83 -34.73
CA ARG A 220 1.09 -14.78 -35.79
C ARG A 220 0.58 -16.08 -35.20
N HIS A 221 1.34 -16.70 -34.30
CA HIS A 221 0.92 -17.94 -33.66
C HIS A 221 -0.40 -17.78 -32.90
N VAL A 222 -0.54 -16.71 -32.12
CA VAL A 222 -1.75 -16.43 -31.32
C VAL A 222 -2.98 -16.22 -32.20
N ARG A 223 -2.86 -15.68 -33.43
CA ARG A 223 -3.98 -15.59 -34.38
C ARG A 223 -4.39 -16.92 -34.98
N ASP A 224 -3.43 -17.78 -35.26
CA ASP A 224 -3.66 -18.99 -36.05
C ASP A 224 -3.93 -20.22 -35.15
N CYS A 225 -3.67 -20.10 -33.83
CA CYS A 225 -3.84 -21.19 -32.87
C CYS A 225 -5.17 -21.07 -32.10
N PRO A 226 -6.12 -22.03 -32.24
CA PRO A 226 -7.40 -21.99 -31.54
C PRO A 226 -7.25 -22.07 -30.00
N VAL A 227 -6.20 -22.72 -29.50
CA VAL A 227 -5.90 -22.79 -28.06
C VAL A 227 -5.48 -21.42 -27.52
N CYS A 228 -4.65 -20.68 -28.27
CA CYS A 228 -4.24 -19.34 -27.87
C CYS A 228 -5.38 -18.33 -28.04
N LEU A 229 -6.21 -18.46 -29.08
CA LEU A 229 -7.39 -17.61 -29.28
C LEU A 229 -8.43 -17.76 -28.17
N ALA A 230 -8.55 -18.95 -27.56
CA ALA A 230 -9.44 -19.19 -26.42
C ALA A 230 -8.97 -18.47 -25.14
N ILE A 231 -7.71 -18.03 -25.08
CA ILE A 231 -7.16 -17.25 -23.97
C ILE A 231 -7.44 -15.77 -24.25
N VAL A 232 -8.66 -15.34 -23.92
CA VAL A 232 -9.06 -13.94 -24.03
C VAL A 232 -8.91 -13.29 -22.65
N PRO A 233 -8.00 -12.31 -22.46
CA PRO A 233 -8.00 -11.50 -21.25
C PRO A 233 -9.33 -10.74 -21.18
N ASP A 234 -9.89 -10.57 -19.98
CA ASP A 234 -11.17 -9.88 -19.80
C ASP A 234 -11.19 -8.54 -20.57
N PRO A 235 -12.24 -8.25 -21.37
CA PRO A 235 -12.38 -7.02 -22.14
C PRO A 235 -12.71 -5.87 -21.20
N VAL A 236 -11.74 -5.48 -20.39
CA VAL A 236 -11.77 -4.24 -19.62
C VAL A 236 -11.28 -3.15 -20.56
N ALA A 237 -12.11 -2.12 -20.77
CA ALA A 237 -11.70 -0.92 -21.47
C ALA A 237 -10.43 -0.38 -20.78
N VAL A 238 -9.31 -0.37 -21.51
CA VAL A 238 -8.00 0.05 -20.99
C VAL A 238 -8.10 1.38 -20.23
N GLU A 239 -8.92 2.31 -20.73
CA GLU A 239 -9.29 3.59 -20.11
C GLU A 239 -9.65 3.49 -18.61
N ARG A 240 -10.44 2.47 -18.24
CA ARG A 240 -10.89 2.25 -16.85
C ARG A 240 -9.78 1.73 -15.94
N LEU A 241 -8.73 1.13 -16.50
CA LEU A 241 -7.55 0.66 -15.77
C LEU A 241 -6.54 1.78 -15.49
N LEU A 242 -6.56 2.88 -16.26
CA LEU A 242 -5.58 3.97 -16.17
C LEU A 242 -5.86 4.99 -15.06
N VAL A 243 -7.14 5.26 -14.77
CA VAL A 243 -7.58 6.32 -13.85
C VAL A 243 -7.02 6.12 -12.42
N GLY A 244 -6.73 4.88 -12.01
CA GLY A 244 -6.16 4.55 -10.69
C GLY A 244 -4.64 4.49 -10.61
N CYS A 245 -3.93 4.86 -11.68
CA CYS A 245 -2.49 4.61 -11.84
C CYS A 245 -1.71 5.87 -12.29
N ALA A 246 -2.38 7.03 -12.33
CA ALA A 246 -1.95 8.19 -13.11
C ALA A 246 -0.67 8.87 -12.62
N LEU A 247 -0.35 8.78 -11.32
CA LEU A 247 0.73 9.55 -10.72
C LEU A 247 1.62 8.65 -9.86
N VAL A 248 2.78 8.29 -10.41
CA VAL A 248 3.89 7.76 -9.64
C VAL A 248 4.54 8.94 -8.91
N PRO A 249 4.73 8.89 -7.58
CA PRO A 249 5.38 9.96 -6.83
C PRO A 249 6.85 10.08 -7.27
N VAL A 250 7.30 11.32 -7.46
CA VAL A 250 8.67 11.64 -7.87
C VAL A 250 9.65 11.28 -6.74
N PRO A 251 10.77 10.59 -7.02
CA PRO A 251 11.81 10.34 -6.03
C PRO A 251 12.34 11.63 -5.39
N ALA A 252 12.49 11.65 -4.06
CA ALA A 252 12.99 12.82 -3.34
C ALA A 252 14.39 13.26 -3.82
N ALA A 253 15.25 12.31 -4.19
CA ALA A 253 16.56 12.60 -4.75
C ALA A 253 16.48 13.41 -6.06
N LEU A 254 15.53 13.09 -6.93
CA LEU A 254 15.32 13.83 -8.18
C LEU A 254 14.76 15.23 -7.91
N THR A 255 13.84 15.37 -6.95
CA THR A 255 13.35 16.69 -6.52
C THR A 255 14.48 17.58 -5.99
N ALA A 256 15.43 17.00 -5.25
CA ALA A 256 16.59 17.70 -4.72
C ALA A 256 17.65 18.00 -5.81
N ALA A 257 17.90 17.07 -6.73
CA ALA A 257 18.86 17.25 -7.82
C ALA A 257 18.44 18.38 -8.78
N VAL A 258 17.16 18.42 -9.14
CA VAL A 258 16.57 19.51 -9.94
C VAL A 258 16.68 20.84 -9.19
N ALA A 259 16.46 20.84 -7.86
CA ALA A 259 16.64 22.04 -7.02
C ALA A 259 18.10 22.52 -6.90
N VAL A 260 19.05 21.62 -6.73
CA VAL A 260 20.46 21.98 -6.52
C VAL A 260 21.13 22.41 -7.84
N LYS A 261 21.00 21.63 -8.92
CA LYS A 261 21.64 21.94 -10.21
C LYS A 261 21.00 23.12 -10.94
N GLY A 262 19.74 23.44 -10.63
CA GLY A 262 19.11 24.68 -11.08
C GLY A 262 19.64 25.95 -10.41
N GLY A 263 20.47 25.82 -9.35
CA GLY A 263 20.99 26.95 -8.57
C GLY A 263 20.01 27.49 -7.51
N TRP A 264 19.14 26.63 -6.96
CA TRP A 264 17.97 27.04 -6.17
C TRP A 264 18.13 26.91 -4.64
N LEU A 265 19.20 26.29 -4.14
CA LEU A 265 19.56 26.29 -2.71
C LEU A 265 20.80 27.14 -2.45
N ARG A 266 20.76 27.95 -1.37
CA ARG A 266 21.95 28.66 -0.86
C ARG A 266 23.02 27.62 -0.50
N SER A 267 24.20 27.78 -1.07
CA SER A 267 25.43 27.19 -0.57
C SER A 267 25.71 27.73 0.84
N HIS A 268 25.27 26.99 1.85
CA HIS A 268 25.91 26.99 3.17
C HIS A 268 26.45 25.58 3.41
N PRO A 269 27.70 25.44 3.87
CA PRO A 269 28.35 24.16 4.01
C PRO A 269 27.79 23.48 5.25
N VAL A 270 26.75 22.67 5.08
CA VAL A 270 26.57 21.49 5.93
C VAL A 270 27.04 20.32 5.08
N ALA A 271 28.36 20.19 5.02
CA ALA A 271 28.97 18.94 4.58
C ALA A 271 28.62 17.86 5.62
N ALA A 272 28.29 16.67 5.11
CA ALA A 272 27.99 15.42 5.83
C ALA A 272 26.54 15.21 6.32
N ALA A 273 25.66 14.81 5.39
CA ALA A 273 24.75 13.67 5.57
C ALA A 273 24.10 13.26 4.22
N LEU A 274 24.92 12.96 3.22
CA LEU A 274 24.51 12.18 2.06
C LEU A 274 25.49 11.01 1.93
N THR A 275 25.40 10.06 2.85
CA THR A 275 25.96 8.72 2.62
C THR A 275 25.00 7.98 1.70
N VAL A 276 25.38 7.90 0.44
CA VAL A 276 24.94 6.87 -0.50
C VAL A 276 25.31 5.52 0.13
N VAL A 277 24.34 4.78 0.66
CA VAL A 277 24.55 3.37 0.98
C VAL A 277 24.43 2.60 -0.33
N ALA A 278 25.56 2.47 -1.02
CA ALA A 278 25.77 1.40 -1.99
C ALA A 278 25.96 0.11 -1.21
N VAL A 279 24.94 -0.77 -1.18
CA VAL A 279 25.11 -2.14 -0.68
C VAL A 279 25.80 -2.94 -1.78
N LEU A 280 27.14 -3.01 -1.74
CA LEU A 280 27.89 -4.03 -2.45
C LEU A 280 27.97 -5.29 -1.56
N ALA A 281 27.48 -6.39 -2.12
CA ALA A 281 27.72 -7.72 -1.61
C ALA A 281 29.18 -8.12 -1.87
N ALA A 282 29.97 -8.28 -0.81
CA ALA A 282 31.11 -9.21 -0.74
C ALA A 282 31.62 -9.25 0.70
N GLY A 283 31.77 -10.45 1.26
CA GLY A 283 32.36 -10.66 2.57
C GLY A 283 33.83 -10.22 2.62
N GLY A 284 34.24 -9.71 3.77
CA GLY A 284 35.63 -9.34 4.04
C GLY A 284 35.75 -8.62 5.37
N THR A 285 36.26 -9.31 6.37
CA THR A 285 36.66 -8.76 7.66
C THR A 285 37.70 -7.66 7.49
N ALA A 286 37.51 -6.52 8.14
CA ALA A 286 38.59 -5.56 8.38
C ALA A 286 38.47 -5.02 9.81
N ALA A 287 39.59 -5.12 10.52
CA ALA A 287 39.77 -4.86 11.94
C ALA A 287 39.78 -3.36 12.28
N TYR A 288 39.63 -3.12 13.58
CA TYR A 288 39.62 -1.86 14.33
C TYR A 288 40.58 -0.75 13.84
N ALA A 289 40.09 0.48 13.89
CA ALA A 289 40.88 1.64 14.31
C ALA A 289 40.00 2.56 15.17
N SER A 290 40.08 2.34 16.49
CA SER A 290 39.58 3.25 17.52
C SER A 290 40.27 4.61 17.41
N ARG A 291 39.48 5.69 17.39
CA ARG A 291 39.96 7.04 17.71
C ARG A 291 39.24 7.57 18.96
N PRO A 292 39.93 8.38 19.78
CA PRO A 292 39.59 8.57 21.18
C PRO A 292 38.50 9.62 21.37
N GLU A 293 37.67 9.36 22.37
CA GLU A 293 36.66 10.22 22.95
C GLU A 293 37.32 11.39 23.71
N PRO A 294 36.93 12.66 23.49
CA PRO A 294 37.30 13.74 24.39
C PRO A 294 36.31 13.81 25.56
N GLN A 295 36.84 13.60 26.78
CA GLN A 295 36.15 13.85 28.05
C GLN A 295 35.63 15.29 28.16
N PRO A 296 34.46 15.52 28.78
CA PRO A 296 34.02 16.86 29.17
C PRO A 296 34.75 17.32 30.43
N THR A 297 35.45 18.45 30.33
CA THR A 297 36.03 19.18 31.45
C THR A 297 34.96 19.85 32.31
N ALA A 298 35.16 19.79 33.62
CA ALA A 298 34.28 20.34 34.63
C ALA A 298 34.61 21.80 34.97
N GLN A 299 33.60 22.44 35.59
CA GLN A 299 33.60 23.61 36.50
C GLN A 299 33.23 25.00 35.91
N PRO A 300 32.73 25.96 36.73
CA PRO A 300 32.25 25.91 38.13
C PRO A 300 30.84 26.50 38.35
N VAL A 301 30.32 26.25 39.56
CA VAL A 301 29.09 26.78 40.18
C VAL A 301 29.34 28.14 40.84
N ALA A 302 28.40 29.09 40.76
CA ALA A 302 28.02 30.08 41.80
C ALA A 302 26.78 30.90 41.34
N PRO A 303 26.10 31.67 42.21
CA PRO A 303 25.02 31.22 43.09
C PRO A 303 23.66 31.91 42.78
N GLY A 304 22.62 31.42 43.47
CA GLY A 304 21.21 31.65 43.15
C GLY A 304 20.61 33.01 43.49
N LEU A 305 19.39 33.17 43.00
CA LEU A 305 18.38 34.13 43.46
C LEU A 305 17.04 33.41 43.55
N ALA A 306 16.44 33.46 44.74
CA ALA A 306 15.10 32.98 45.04
C ALA A 306 14.02 33.77 44.27
N PRO A 307 12.78 33.26 44.26
CA PRO A 307 11.66 34.18 44.43
C PRO A 307 10.69 33.75 45.55
N ALA A 308 10.46 34.74 46.40
CA ALA A 308 9.24 35.15 47.09
C ALA A 308 8.06 34.16 47.21
N VAL A 309 7.72 33.94 48.48
CA VAL A 309 6.43 33.47 49.00
C VAL A 309 5.38 34.58 48.82
N ALA A 310 4.18 34.22 48.38
CA ALA A 310 2.97 35.02 48.61
C ALA A 310 1.78 34.09 48.88
N SER A 311 1.36 34.06 50.15
CA SER A 311 0.10 33.51 50.62
C SER A 311 -1.05 34.46 50.30
N VAL A 312 -2.19 33.94 49.82
CA VAL A 312 -3.52 34.50 50.11
C VAL A 312 -4.50 33.33 50.32
N ALA A 313 -5.31 33.49 51.38
CA ALA A 313 -6.21 32.53 52.00
C ALA A 313 -7.62 32.49 51.29
N PRO A 314 -8.59 31.69 51.79
CA PRO A 314 -9.63 31.02 51.00
C PRO A 314 -10.98 31.75 50.94
N SER A 315 -11.93 31.22 50.16
CA SER A 315 -13.36 31.47 50.34
C SER A 315 -14.16 30.18 50.26
N SER A 316 -14.95 29.96 51.31
CA SER A 316 -15.88 28.86 51.52
C SER A 316 -17.26 29.21 50.98
N VAL A 317 -17.99 28.20 50.51
CA VAL A 317 -19.46 28.14 50.59
C VAL A 317 -19.85 26.67 50.84
N ALA A 318 -20.62 26.43 51.91
CA ALA A 318 -21.34 25.20 52.23
C ALA A 318 -22.87 25.50 52.08
N PRO A 319 -23.85 24.63 52.41
CA PRO A 319 -23.81 23.21 52.84
C PRO A 319 -24.90 22.32 52.16
N ALA A 320 -24.95 21.01 52.48
CA ALA A 320 -26.17 20.28 52.89
C ALA A 320 -25.97 18.74 53.03
N THR A 321 -25.93 18.31 54.30
CA THR A 321 -26.62 17.14 54.90
C THR A 321 -26.79 15.81 54.16
N ALA A 322 -26.23 14.76 54.77
CA ALA A 322 -26.57 13.34 54.59
C ALA A 322 -27.35 12.80 55.82
N PRO A 323 -28.10 11.68 55.68
CA PRO A 323 -28.33 10.71 56.76
C PRO A 323 -27.66 9.34 56.49
N PRO A 324 -27.60 8.43 57.48
CA PRO A 324 -26.36 7.70 57.79
C PRO A 324 -26.27 6.23 57.32
N SER A 325 -25.03 5.74 57.49
CA SER A 325 -24.46 4.40 57.34
C SER A 325 -25.34 3.18 57.63
N ALA A 326 -25.11 2.14 56.83
CA ALA A 326 -25.00 0.75 57.30
C ALA A 326 -23.59 0.22 56.97
N LYS A 327 -22.92 -0.34 57.99
CA LYS A 327 -21.57 -0.91 57.96
C LYS A 327 -21.56 -2.36 57.43
N PRO A 328 -20.37 -2.93 57.16
CA PRO A 328 -20.15 -3.95 56.12
C PRO A 328 -20.24 -5.38 56.66
N SER A 329 -20.60 -6.32 55.79
CA SER A 329 -20.43 -7.74 56.05
C SER A 329 -20.13 -8.53 54.78
N THR A 330 -19.02 -9.28 54.90
CA THR A 330 -18.69 -10.55 54.27
C THR A 330 -18.36 -10.58 52.78
N THR A 331 -17.06 -10.47 52.53
CA THR A 331 -16.23 -11.39 51.72
C THR A 331 -16.99 -12.54 51.05
N ALA A 332 -17.62 -12.27 49.90
CA ALA A 332 -17.93 -13.29 48.92
C ALA A 332 -16.78 -13.32 47.92
N SER A 333 -15.88 -14.30 48.10
CA SER A 333 -14.85 -14.64 47.14
C SER A 333 -15.51 -14.87 45.78
N ALA A 334 -15.41 -13.87 44.90
CA ALA A 334 -15.93 -13.96 43.55
C ALA A 334 -15.09 -14.98 42.79
N LYS A 335 -15.60 -16.22 42.77
CA LYS A 335 -15.16 -17.30 41.88
C LYS A 335 -14.93 -16.68 40.49
N PRO A 336 -13.78 -16.91 39.83
CA PRO A 336 -13.49 -16.29 38.55
C PRO A 336 -14.62 -16.63 37.57
N ARG A 337 -15.34 -15.61 37.12
CA ARG A 337 -16.31 -15.72 36.03
C ARG A 337 -15.58 -16.40 34.88
N THR A 338 -16.07 -17.55 34.47
CA THR A 338 -15.72 -18.17 33.19
C THR A 338 -15.86 -17.10 32.11
N THR A 339 -14.77 -16.87 31.39
CA THR A 339 -14.63 -15.86 30.34
C THR A 339 -15.72 -16.08 29.30
N ALA A 340 -16.84 -15.36 29.45
CA ALA A 340 -17.98 -15.49 28.56
C ALA A 340 -17.58 -14.93 27.19
N CYS A 341 -17.70 -15.78 26.17
CA CYS A 341 -17.69 -15.40 24.76
C CYS A 341 -18.48 -14.11 24.58
N GLY A 342 -17.86 -13.04 24.11
CA GLY A 342 -18.53 -11.75 24.01
C GLY A 342 -19.73 -11.84 23.06
N ALA A 343 -20.91 -11.47 23.57
CA ALA A 343 -22.14 -11.38 22.81
C ALA A 343 -22.47 -9.90 22.62
N GLY A 344 -22.70 -9.45 21.39
CA GLY A 344 -23.41 -8.19 21.18
C GLY A 344 -23.11 -7.39 19.91
N LEU A 345 -21.99 -7.56 19.21
CA LEU A 345 -21.71 -6.78 17.99
C LEU A 345 -22.08 -7.53 16.72
N ALA A 346 -22.29 -6.77 15.63
CA ALA A 346 -22.45 -7.35 14.32
C ALA A 346 -21.18 -8.15 13.93
N PRO A 347 -21.29 -9.27 13.18
CA PRO A 347 -20.15 -10.08 12.72
C PRO A 347 -19.06 -9.29 11.98
N ARG A 348 -19.36 -8.07 11.53
CA ARG A 348 -18.42 -7.15 10.88
C ARG A 348 -17.35 -6.58 11.84
N TRP A 349 -17.53 -6.72 13.15
CA TRP A 349 -16.61 -6.23 14.19
C TRP A 349 -16.20 -7.37 15.11
N ALA A 350 -15.00 -7.29 15.67
CA ALA A 350 -14.60 -8.19 16.74
C ALA A 350 -15.47 -7.90 17.98
N SER A 351 -16.33 -8.84 18.36
CA SER A 351 -17.08 -8.82 19.64
C SER A 351 -16.42 -9.64 20.74
N TRP A 352 -15.17 -10.06 20.50
CA TRP A 352 -14.46 -11.03 21.30
C TRP A 352 -12.99 -10.62 21.45
N PRO A 353 -12.29 -11.14 22.47
CA PRO A 353 -10.84 -11.06 22.53
C PRO A 353 -10.19 -11.62 21.26
N MET A 354 -9.25 -10.89 20.65
CA MET A 354 -8.61 -11.36 19.41
C MET A 354 -7.63 -12.51 19.70
N PRO A 355 -7.75 -13.66 19.01
CA PRO A 355 -6.80 -14.76 19.16
C PRO A 355 -5.41 -14.34 18.70
N ASN A 356 -4.40 -14.69 19.49
CA ASN A 356 -3.00 -14.52 19.14
C ASN A 356 -2.36 -15.89 18.83
N PRO A 357 -1.44 -15.99 17.84
CA PRO A 357 -0.77 -17.23 17.54
C PRO A 357 -0.09 -17.84 18.77
N ALA A 358 -0.25 -19.15 18.92
CA ALA A 358 0.11 -19.88 20.13
C ALA A 358 1.59 -19.81 20.53
N LYS A 359 2.47 -19.45 19.60
CA LYS A 359 3.92 -19.33 19.79
C LYS A 359 4.39 -17.93 20.19
N THR A 360 3.52 -16.93 20.21
CA THR A 360 3.91 -15.52 20.41
C THR A 360 4.04 -15.10 21.87
N GLY A 361 3.56 -15.90 22.82
CA GLY A 361 3.54 -15.55 24.25
C GLY A 361 2.55 -14.43 24.62
N LEU A 362 1.73 -13.97 23.67
CA LEU A 362 0.70 -12.97 23.92
C LEU A 362 -0.54 -13.58 24.61
N THR A 363 -1.35 -12.73 25.24
CA THR A 363 -2.65 -13.10 25.82
C THR A 363 -3.62 -13.61 24.75
N HIS A 364 -4.71 -14.26 25.17
CA HIS A 364 -5.72 -14.82 24.24
C HIS A 364 -5.11 -15.79 23.22
N ARG A 365 -4.25 -16.69 23.70
CA ARG A 365 -3.62 -17.74 22.89
C ARG A 365 -4.68 -18.52 22.11
N ALA A 366 -4.55 -18.54 20.78
CA ALA A 366 -5.43 -19.29 19.90
C ALA A 366 -5.51 -20.75 20.32
N LYS A 367 -6.72 -21.21 20.59
CA LYS A 367 -7.03 -22.55 21.08
C LYS A 367 -8.32 -23.03 20.44
N TYR A 368 -8.34 -24.28 20.02
CA TYR A 368 -9.45 -24.85 19.26
C TYR A 368 -9.89 -26.18 19.87
N THR A 369 -11.19 -26.37 19.97
CA THR A 369 -11.83 -27.63 20.39
C THR A 369 -12.53 -28.25 19.19
N ASN A 370 -12.15 -29.49 18.82
CA ASN A 370 -12.90 -30.27 17.84
C ASN A 370 -14.19 -30.76 18.49
N LEU A 371 -15.34 -30.30 18.00
CA LEU A 371 -16.65 -30.66 18.56
C LEU A 371 -17.19 -31.97 18.00
N GLY A 372 -16.49 -32.61 17.05
CA GLY A 372 -17.05 -33.70 16.26
C GLY A 372 -17.90 -33.17 15.10
N SER A 373 -18.57 -34.07 14.37
CA SER A 373 -19.48 -33.71 13.27
C SER A 373 -18.90 -32.80 12.18
N GLY A 374 -17.57 -32.73 12.03
CA GLY A 374 -16.91 -31.81 11.09
C GLY A 374 -16.86 -30.35 11.53
N VAL A 375 -17.03 -30.06 12.83
CA VAL A 375 -17.04 -28.69 13.40
C VAL A 375 -15.88 -28.49 14.37
N VAL A 376 -15.25 -27.31 14.30
CA VAL A 376 -14.24 -26.86 15.26
C VAL A 376 -14.71 -25.57 15.92
N ARG A 377 -14.63 -25.50 17.24
CA ARG A 377 -14.84 -24.27 18.00
C ARG A 377 -13.50 -23.60 18.27
N ASP A 378 -13.43 -22.30 18.06
CA ASP A 378 -12.38 -21.44 18.61
C ASP A 378 -12.75 -21.10 20.06
N ASP A 379 -11.91 -21.47 21.03
CA ASP A 379 -12.19 -21.28 22.45
C ASP A 379 -12.05 -19.81 22.89
N VAL A 380 -11.40 -18.97 22.08
CA VAL A 380 -11.20 -17.54 22.37
C VAL A 380 -12.36 -16.73 21.82
N THR A 381 -12.73 -16.96 20.55
CA THR A 381 -13.80 -16.19 19.87
C THR A 381 -15.17 -16.83 20.04
N CYS A 382 -15.21 -18.12 20.37
CA CYS A 382 -16.40 -18.97 20.38
C CYS A 382 -17.11 -19.11 19.03
N LEU A 383 -16.47 -18.65 17.96
CA LEU A 383 -16.88 -18.96 16.60
C LEU A 383 -16.76 -20.46 16.37
N GLN A 384 -17.74 -21.02 15.68
CA GLN A 384 -17.69 -22.38 15.21
C GLN A 384 -17.41 -22.38 13.72
N TRP A 385 -16.45 -23.18 13.31
CA TRP A 385 -15.91 -23.23 11.98
C TRP A 385 -16.17 -24.58 11.35
N GLN A 386 -16.49 -24.57 10.05
CA GLN A 386 -16.42 -25.75 9.23
C GLN A 386 -14.98 -26.29 9.29
N ARG A 387 -14.78 -27.54 9.72
CA ARG A 387 -13.44 -28.11 9.93
C ARG A 387 -12.75 -28.43 8.61
N ALA A 388 -13.45 -29.13 7.72
CA ALA A 388 -13.01 -29.35 6.35
C ALA A 388 -13.26 -28.09 5.52
N THR A 389 -12.35 -27.76 4.61
CA THR A 389 -12.58 -26.68 3.65
C THR A 389 -13.70 -27.07 2.68
N ALA A 390 -14.44 -26.10 2.13
CA ALA A 390 -15.35 -26.38 1.03
C ALA A 390 -14.62 -27.08 -0.14
N PRO A 391 -15.29 -28.00 -0.85
CA PRO A 391 -14.62 -28.85 -1.84
C PRO A 391 -14.05 -28.05 -3.02
N ASP A 392 -14.80 -27.05 -3.49
CA ASP A 392 -14.50 -26.31 -4.71
C ASP A 392 -14.08 -24.85 -4.45
N THR A 393 -13.90 -24.12 -5.56
CA THR A 393 -13.81 -22.66 -5.55
C THR A 393 -15.13 -22.06 -6.03
N TYR A 394 -15.49 -20.91 -5.47
CA TYR A 394 -16.80 -20.30 -5.68
C TYR A 394 -16.63 -18.83 -6.03
N THR A 395 -17.51 -18.30 -6.90
CA THR A 395 -17.68 -16.84 -7.00
C THR A 395 -18.23 -16.27 -5.69
N PHE A 396 -18.12 -14.96 -5.46
CA PHE A 396 -18.57 -14.38 -4.19
C PHE A 396 -20.08 -14.61 -3.90
N PRO A 397 -21.02 -14.49 -4.86
CA PRO A 397 -22.41 -14.86 -4.62
C PRO A 397 -22.60 -16.36 -4.32
N GLN A 398 -21.90 -17.23 -5.07
CA GLN A 398 -21.95 -18.68 -4.83
C GLN A 398 -21.38 -19.05 -3.46
N ALA A 399 -20.32 -18.39 -3.01
CA ALA A 399 -19.70 -18.60 -1.70
C ALA A 399 -20.68 -18.28 -0.56
N LYS A 400 -21.42 -17.17 -0.68
CA LYS A 400 -22.48 -16.81 0.27
C LYS A 400 -23.60 -17.85 0.27
N ALA A 401 -24.04 -18.28 -0.92
CA ALA A 401 -25.09 -19.29 -1.06
C ALA A 401 -24.66 -20.66 -0.50
N TYR A 402 -23.41 -21.08 -0.75
CA TYR A 402 -22.84 -22.32 -0.23
C TYR A 402 -22.89 -22.35 1.29
N CYS A 403 -22.38 -21.30 1.95
CA CYS A 403 -22.41 -21.26 3.41
C CYS A 403 -23.84 -21.18 3.95
N ALA A 404 -24.70 -20.33 3.41
CA ALA A 404 -26.09 -20.24 3.86
C ALA A 404 -26.85 -21.58 3.71
N GLY A 405 -26.51 -22.37 2.68
CA GLY A 405 -27.11 -23.67 2.41
C GLY A 405 -26.51 -24.84 3.18
N LEU A 406 -25.34 -24.68 3.80
CA LEU A 406 -24.63 -25.76 4.49
C LEU A 406 -25.46 -26.29 5.66
N LYS A 407 -25.73 -27.61 5.69
CA LYS A 407 -26.51 -28.28 6.75
C LYS A 407 -25.66 -29.04 7.77
N LEU A 408 -24.34 -28.82 7.73
CA LEU A 408 -23.39 -29.40 8.67
C LEU A 408 -23.81 -29.07 10.11
N ASP A 409 -23.93 -30.08 10.96
CA ASP A 409 -24.27 -29.92 12.39
C ASP A 409 -25.49 -29.01 12.65
N GLY A 410 -26.56 -29.19 11.87
CA GLY A 410 -27.82 -28.44 12.02
C GLY A 410 -27.87 -27.08 11.30
N GLY A 411 -26.79 -26.65 10.65
CA GLY A 411 -26.77 -25.44 9.83
C GLY A 411 -26.47 -24.15 10.59
N GLY A 412 -26.98 -23.02 10.09
CA GLY A 412 -26.74 -21.69 10.64
C GLY A 412 -25.42 -21.05 10.19
N TRP A 413 -24.85 -21.53 9.09
CA TRP A 413 -23.56 -21.09 8.58
C TRP A 413 -23.67 -19.84 7.70
N HIS A 414 -22.64 -19.01 7.76
CA HIS A 414 -22.45 -17.88 6.87
C HIS A 414 -21.01 -17.82 6.37
N LEU A 415 -20.82 -17.08 5.29
CA LEU A 415 -19.49 -16.75 4.78
C LEU A 415 -18.83 -15.76 5.76
N PRO A 416 -17.63 -16.04 6.30
CA PRO A 416 -17.05 -15.27 7.39
C PRO A 416 -16.77 -13.84 6.97
N THR A 417 -16.97 -12.87 7.85
CA THR A 417 -16.50 -11.50 7.61
C THR A 417 -14.96 -11.46 7.59
N ARG A 418 -14.39 -10.33 7.16
CA ARG A 418 -12.93 -10.14 7.19
C ARG A 418 -12.36 -10.36 8.58
N ILE A 419 -12.99 -9.83 9.64
CA ILE A 419 -12.47 -9.98 11.00
C ILE A 419 -12.65 -11.40 11.55
N GLU A 420 -13.75 -12.09 11.21
CA GLU A 420 -13.94 -13.50 11.55
C GLU A 420 -12.84 -14.35 10.89
N LEU A 421 -12.63 -14.23 9.57
CA LEU A 421 -11.60 -15.04 8.90
C LEU A 421 -10.17 -14.65 9.32
N THR A 422 -9.95 -13.38 9.67
CA THR A 422 -8.67 -12.93 10.24
C THR A 422 -8.39 -13.59 11.60
N SER A 423 -9.42 -13.93 12.38
CA SER A 423 -9.21 -14.46 13.75
C SER A 423 -8.53 -15.83 13.79
N ILE A 424 -8.56 -16.58 12.69
CA ILE A 424 -7.92 -17.90 12.57
C ILE A 424 -6.55 -17.86 11.87
N VAL A 425 -6.08 -16.67 11.47
CA VAL A 425 -4.76 -16.50 10.85
C VAL A 425 -3.66 -16.71 11.89
N ASP A 426 -2.71 -17.58 11.58
CA ASP A 426 -1.49 -17.79 12.35
C ASP A 426 -0.29 -17.23 11.56
N SER A 427 0.09 -15.99 11.87
CA SER A 427 1.21 -15.30 11.19
C SER A 427 2.58 -15.94 11.46
N THR A 428 2.67 -16.87 12.41
CA THR A 428 3.91 -17.62 12.71
C THR A 428 4.07 -18.86 11.85
N ARG A 429 3.14 -19.11 10.92
CA ARG A 429 3.16 -20.23 9.98
C ARG A 429 2.94 -19.74 8.56
N SER A 430 3.39 -20.52 7.60
CA SER A 430 3.11 -20.32 6.17
C SER A 430 2.93 -21.67 5.49
N GLY A 431 2.07 -21.71 4.48
CA GLY A 431 1.80 -22.92 3.69
C GLY A 431 1.16 -24.08 4.47
N PRO A 432 0.04 -23.92 5.21
CA PRO A 432 -0.79 -22.72 5.36
C PRO A 432 -0.60 -21.97 6.70
N ALA A 433 -0.92 -20.68 6.71
CA ALA A 433 -0.87 -19.74 7.83
C ALA A 433 -2.07 -19.88 8.79
N LEU A 434 -2.32 -21.09 9.29
CA LEU A 434 -3.36 -21.40 10.29
C LEU A 434 -3.00 -22.66 11.11
N ASN A 435 -3.82 -22.99 12.11
CA ASN A 435 -3.67 -24.22 12.89
C ASN A 435 -4.10 -25.46 12.08
N THR A 436 -3.14 -26.15 11.47
CA THR A 436 -3.34 -27.36 10.65
C THR A 436 -3.86 -28.58 11.42
N THR A 437 -3.73 -28.61 12.75
CA THR A 437 -4.33 -29.67 13.58
C THR A 437 -5.83 -29.44 13.74
N ALA A 438 -6.23 -28.18 13.98
CA ALA A 438 -7.62 -27.78 14.03
C ALA A 438 -8.28 -27.87 12.64
N PHE A 439 -7.60 -27.42 11.60
CA PHE A 439 -8.07 -27.37 10.22
C PHE A 439 -7.20 -28.25 9.30
N PRO A 440 -7.37 -29.58 9.35
CA PRO A 440 -6.57 -30.50 8.53
C PRO A 440 -6.86 -30.31 7.04
N GLY A 441 -5.81 -30.45 6.22
CA GLY A 441 -5.92 -30.35 4.76
C GLY A 441 -6.27 -28.96 4.22
N ALA A 442 -6.14 -27.91 5.03
CA ALA A 442 -6.41 -26.55 4.57
C ALA A 442 -5.43 -26.13 3.45
N PRO A 443 -5.93 -25.72 2.26
CA PRO A 443 -5.07 -25.27 1.17
C PRO A 443 -4.43 -23.91 1.48
N ALA A 444 -3.18 -23.73 1.05
CA ALA A 444 -2.46 -22.46 1.09
C ALA A 444 -2.88 -21.55 -0.07
N GLN A 445 -4.14 -21.09 -0.03
CA GLN A 445 -4.78 -20.32 -1.10
C GLN A 445 -5.59 -19.15 -0.53
N PHE A 446 -6.16 -18.34 -1.42
CA PHE A 446 -7.08 -17.26 -1.06
C PHE A 446 -8.47 -17.79 -0.72
N PHE A 447 -9.03 -17.28 0.38
CA PHE A 447 -10.35 -17.61 0.88
C PHE A 447 -11.24 -16.37 0.89
N TRP A 448 -12.49 -16.55 0.47
CA TRP A 448 -13.50 -15.52 0.53
C TRP A 448 -13.84 -15.12 1.96
N THR A 449 -13.99 -13.81 2.15
CA THR A 449 -14.80 -13.25 3.24
C THR A 449 -16.15 -12.80 2.67
N SER A 450 -17.12 -12.45 3.52
CA SER A 450 -18.39 -11.83 3.12
C SER A 450 -18.33 -10.30 3.08
N THR A 451 -17.19 -9.71 3.46
CA THR A 451 -17.00 -8.26 3.52
C THR A 451 -16.72 -7.71 2.11
N PRO A 452 -17.62 -6.88 1.53
CA PRO A 452 -17.34 -6.20 0.27
C PRO A 452 -16.28 -5.10 0.48
N TRP A 453 -15.55 -4.73 -0.58
CA TRP A 453 -14.66 -3.56 -0.51
C TRP A 453 -15.47 -2.29 -0.75
N ALA A 454 -15.46 -1.37 0.22
CA ALA A 454 -16.38 -0.24 0.30
C ALA A 454 -16.32 0.77 -0.87
N VAL A 455 -15.22 0.77 -1.66
CA VAL A 455 -14.96 1.78 -2.70
C VAL A 455 -15.45 1.37 -4.09
N THR A 456 -15.65 0.08 -4.36
CA THR A 456 -16.02 -0.36 -5.72
C THR A 456 -17.50 -0.17 -6.01
N LYS A 457 -17.78 0.49 -7.14
CA LYS A 457 -19.14 0.54 -7.74
C LYS A 457 -19.33 -0.51 -8.84
N THR A 458 -18.32 -0.78 -9.67
CA THR A 458 -18.30 -1.87 -10.68
C THR A 458 -16.91 -1.98 -11.34
N PRO A 459 -16.32 -3.18 -11.52
CA PRO A 459 -16.77 -4.45 -10.96
C PRO A 459 -16.66 -4.45 -9.43
N LEU A 460 -17.60 -5.11 -8.77
CA LEU A 460 -17.62 -5.21 -7.32
C LEU A 460 -16.46 -6.08 -6.83
N ARG A 461 -15.80 -5.66 -5.76
CA ARG A 461 -14.74 -6.42 -5.09
C ARG A 461 -15.16 -6.83 -3.68
N ALA A 462 -14.46 -7.81 -3.15
CA ALA A 462 -14.61 -8.23 -1.77
C ALA A 462 -13.27 -8.66 -1.19
N TRP A 463 -13.20 -8.67 0.14
CA TRP A 463 -12.00 -9.05 0.86
C TRP A 463 -11.77 -10.56 0.78
N ILE A 464 -10.50 -10.93 0.64
CA ILE A 464 -9.98 -12.29 0.65
C ILE A 464 -8.81 -12.39 1.64
N ILE A 465 -8.66 -13.55 2.27
CA ILE A 465 -7.50 -13.86 3.12
C ILE A 465 -6.66 -14.93 2.42
N ASN A 466 -5.36 -14.68 2.20
CA ASN A 466 -4.44 -15.69 1.69
C ASN A 466 -3.90 -16.53 2.83
N PHE A 467 -4.26 -17.81 2.90
CA PHE A 467 -3.65 -18.70 3.88
C PHE A 467 -2.28 -19.23 3.44
N TYR A 468 -1.68 -18.79 2.34
CA TYR A 468 -0.25 -19.05 2.13
C TYR A 468 0.60 -18.34 3.20
N GLU A 469 0.39 -17.04 3.42
CA GLU A 469 1.15 -16.24 4.40
C GLU A 469 0.30 -15.53 5.48
N GLY A 470 -1.03 -15.49 5.36
CA GLY A 470 -1.92 -14.75 6.26
C GLY A 470 -2.28 -13.33 5.79
N LEU A 471 -2.14 -13.03 4.51
CA LEU A 471 -2.40 -11.72 3.90
C LEU A 471 -3.90 -11.40 3.83
N ALA A 472 -4.31 -10.20 4.25
CA ALA A 472 -5.64 -9.66 3.99
C ALA A 472 -5.60 -8.74 2.76
N SER A 473 -6.36 -9.09 1.71
CA SER A 473 -6.34 -8.40 0.41
C SER A 473 -7.73 -8.01 -0.05
N ASN A 474 -7.84 -6.81 -0.62
CA ASN A 474 -9.02 -6.24 -1.27
C ASN A 474 -9.02 -6.45 -2.80
N GLY A 475 -8.05 -7.20 -3.33
CA GLY A 475 -7.78 -7.31 -4.77
C GLY A 475 -8.72 -8.25 -5.55
N ALA A 476 -9.65 -8.93 -4.90
CA ALA A 476 -10.51 -9.94 -5.54
C ALA A 476 -11.80 -9.35 -6.11
N PHE A 477 -12.04 -9.60 -7.40
CA PHE A 477 -13.33 -9.33 -8.03
C PHE A 477 -14.35 -10.39 -7.61
N GLN A 478 -15.59 -9.97 -7.35
CA GLN A 478 -16.66 -10.87 -6.92
C GLN A 478 -17.02 -11.95 -7.96
N THR A 479 -16.59 -11.76 -9.22
CA THR A 479 -16.70 -12.71 -10.33
C THR A 479 -15.62 -13.80 -10.32
N GLY A 480 -14.50 -13.59 -9.63
CA GLY A 480 -13.43 -14.58 -9.50
C GLY A 480 -13.82 -15.72 -8.56
N THR A 481 -13.23 -16.91 -8.74
CA THR A 481 -13.49 -18.07 -7.88
C THR A 481 -12.39 -18.25 -6.84
N TYR A 482 -12.78 -18.41 -5.58
CA TYR A 482 -11.83 -18.60 -4.46
C TYR A 482 -12.37 -19.63 -3.45
N ARG A 483 -11.50 -20.08 -2.53
CA ARG A 483 -11.85 -21.08 -1.52
C ARG A 483 -12.83 -20.50 -0.50
N VAL A 484 -13.58 -21.40 0.14
CA VAL A 484 -14.57 -21.04 1.15
C VAL A 484 -14.37 -21.90 2.40
N ARG A 485 -14.49 -21.27 3.56
CA ARG A 485 -14.68 -21.94 4.84
C ARG A 485 -15.80 -21.21 5.55
N CYS A 486 -16.85 -21.94 5.92
CA CYS A 486 -17.99 -21.32 6.58
C CYS A 486 -17.75 -21.20 8.09
N VAL A 487 -18.37 -20.18 8.68
CA VAL A 487 -18.39 -19.93 10.12
C VAL A 487 -19.83 -19.78 10.57
N ARG A 488 -20.10 -20.03 11.85
CA ARG A 488 -21.34 -19.62 12.50
C ARG A 488 -21.03 -18.98 13.85
N SER A 489 -21.82 -17.98 14.20
CA SER A 489 -21.69 -17.21 15.44
C SER A 489 -23.05 -16.97 16.07
N GLY A 490 -23.07 -16.78 17.39
CA GLY A 490 -24.25 -16.22 18.05
C GLY A 490 -24.38 -14.77 17.59
N GLY A 491 -25.46 -14.44 16.87
CA GLY A 491 -25.63 -13.12 16.27
C GLY A 491 -25.51 -11.95 17.26
N GLY A 492 -25.29 -10.76 16.70
CA GLY A 492 -25.23 -9.50 17.44
C GLY A 492 -25.46 -8.30 16.53
N SER A 493 -25.62 -7.12 17.14
CA SER A 493 -25.90 -5.88 16.44
C SER A 493 -25.19 -4.71 17.12
N GLY A 494 -24.36 -3.97 16.39
CA GLY A 494 -23.72 -2.77 16.92
C GLY A 494 -22.32 -2.54 16.37
N ALA A 495 -21.80 -1.34 16.61
CA ALA A 495 -20.40 -0.97 16.36
C ALA A 495 -19.63 -0.94 17.70
N PRO A 496 -18.28 -0.96 17.68
CA PRO A 496 -17.48 -0.90 18.90
C PRO A 496 -17.80 0.36 19.73
N ALA A 497 -18.14 0.16 21.00
CA ALA A 497 -18.42 1.23 21.95
C ALA A 497 -17.13 1.69 22.63
N TYR A 498 -16.21 2.27 21.84
CA TYR A 498 -14.93 2.76 22.34
C TYR A 498 -15.12 3.80 23.46
N ARG A 499 -14.41 3.61 24.58
CA ARG A 499 -14.38 4.57 25.70
C ARG A 499 -13.08 5.34 25.67
N VAL A 500 -13.16 6.67 25.61
CA VAL A 500 -11.99 7.55 25.50
C VAL A 500 -11.78 8.27 26.83
N ALA A 501 -10.59 8.13 27.41
CA ALA A 501 -10.21 8.83 28.63
C ALA A 501 -8.68 8.98 28.71
N ALA A 502 -8.19 10.14 29.15
CA ALA A 502 -6.77 10.37 29.47
C ALA A 502 -5.77 9.88 28.39
N GLY A 503 -6.05 10.13 27.10
CA GLY A 503 -5.18 9.70 26.00
C GLY A 503 -5.23 8.21 25.66
N GLN A 504 -6.15 7.45 26.25
CA GLN A 504 -6.39 6.03 26.02
C GLN A 504 -7.75 5.80 25.35
N VAL A 505 -7.85 4.69 24.60
CA VAL A 505 -9.09 4.18 24.01
C VAL A 505 -9.31 2.75 24.49
N THR A 506 -10.32 2.51 25.31
CA THR A 506 -10.70 1.16 25.74
C THR A 506 -11.75 0.60 24.79
N ASP A 507 -11.47 -0.57 24.24
CA ASP A 507 -12.41 -1.39 23.50
C ASP A 507 -12.99 -2.47 24.44
N PRO A 508 -14.24 -2.30 24.93
CA PRO A 508 -14.84 -3.26 25.83
C PRO A 508 -15.12 -4.62 25.19
N ALA A 509 -15.17 -4.70 23.86
CA ALA A 509 -15.49 -5.93 23.14
C ALA A 509 -14.28 -6.86 23.02
N THR A 510 -13.11 -6.30 22.70
CA THR A 510 -11.84 -7.05 22.63
C THR A 510 -11.09 -7.11 23.97
N GLY A 511 -11.46 -6.23 24.91
CA GLY A 511 -10.73 -6.04 26.18
C GLY A 511 -9.44 -5.24 26.03
N LEU A 512 -9.13 -4.73 24.84
CA LEU A 512 -7.88 -4.02 24.56
C LEU A 512 -7.96 -2.54 24.94
N VAL A 513 -6.82 -2.01 25.40
CA VAL A 513 -6.64 -0.58 25.63
C VAL A 513 -5.57 -0.07 24.69
N TRP A 514 -5.91 0.96 23.92
CA TRP A 514 -5.08 1.51 22.86
C TRP A 514 -4.58 2.91 23.22
N GLN A 515 -3.38 3.23 22.76
CA GLN A 515 -2.89 4.60 22.72
C GLN A 515 -3.77 5.38 21.74
N ARG A 516 -4.38 6.49 22.19
CA ARG A 516 -5.34 7.28 21.40
C ARG A 516 -4.70 7.98 20.23
N ALA A 517 -3.60 8.69 20.46
CA ALA A 517 -2.78 9.29 19.42
C ALA A 517 -1.59 8.36 19.13
N GLY A 518 -1.44 7.93 17.88
CA GLY A 518 -0.29 7.13 17.47
C GLY A 518 1.00 7.97 17.42
N SER A 519 2.07 7.38 16.87
CA SER A 519 3.30 8.13 16.64
C SER A 519 3.09 9.32 15.70
N ALA A 520 3.81 10.42 15.95
CA ALA A 520 3.72 11.63 15.13
C ALA A 520 4.28 11.44 13.70
N GLY A 521 5.20 10.49 13.52
CA GLY A 521 5.82 10.15 12.24
C GLY A 521 6.04 8.65 12.09
N THR A 522 6.57 8.28 10.93
CA THR A 522 6.98 6.91 10.64
C THR A 522 8.33 6.61 11.30
N MET A 523 8.54 5.34 11.63
CA MET A 523 9.76 4.84 12.24
C MET A 523 10.03 3.41 11.78
N THR A 524 11.20 2.87 12.09
CA THR A 524 11.50 1.46 11.84
C THR A 524 10.69 0.56 12.78
N ALA A 525 10.51 -0.70 12.40
CA ALA A 525 9.87 -1.71 13.23
C ALA A 525 10.50 -1.83 14.64
N ALA A 526 11.84 -1.77 14.73
CA ALA A 526 12.56 -1.84 15.99
C ALA A 526 12.31 -0.60 16.88
N ALA A 527 12.35 0.60 16.28
CA ALA A 527 12.03 1.84 16.98
C ALA A 527 10.56 1.86 17.46
N ALA A 528 9.63 1.32 16.67
CA ALA A 528 8.23 1.18 17.06
C ALA A 528 8.04 0.26 18.27
N THR A 529 8.76 -0.87 18.30
CA THR A 529 8.76 -1.75 19.49
C THR A 529 9.30 -1.01 20.71
N ALA A 530 10.46 -0.37 20.59
CA ALA A 530 11.09 0.36 21.68
C ALA A 530 10.19 1.50 22.21
N SER A 531 9.59 2.27 21.30
CA SER A 531 8.66 3.36 21.63
C SER A 531 7.45 2.86 22.43
N CYS A 532 6.83 1.75 22.01
CA CYS A 532 5.72 1.19 22.76
C CYS A 532 6.14 0.64 24.12
N THR A 533 7.27 -0.07 24.23
CA THR A 533 7.77 -0.56 25.53
C THR A 533 8.16 0.58 26.48
N ALA A 534 8.62 1.71 25.95
CA ALA A 534 8.99 2.90 26.72
C ALA A 534 7.79 3.79 27.11
N LEU A 535 6.60 3.56 26.54
CA LEU A 535 5.41 4.36 26.84
C LEU A 535 4.98 4.16 28.31
N ARG A 536 4.70 5.26 29.02
CA ARG A 536 4.25 5.27 30.44
C ARG A 536 2.87 5.91 30.58
N LEU A 537 1.99 5.69 29.60
CA LEU A 537 0.65 6.26 29.60
C LEU A 537 -0.29 5.48 30.53
N GLY A 538 -0.78 6.15 31.59
CA GLY A 538 -1.78 5.60 32.52
C GLY A 538 -1.35 4.35 33.28
N GLY A 539 -0.06 4.24 33.62
CA GLY A 539 0.47 3.17 34.48
C GLY A 539 0.45 1.76 33.87
N ARG A 540 0.26 1.64 32.55
CA ARG A 540 0.16 0.36 31.84
C ARG A 540 1.48 -0.07 31.21
N THR A 541 1.64 -1.38 31.03
CA THR A 541 2.63 -1.96 30.12
C THR A 541 2.09 -1.93 28.71
N TRP A 542 2.84 -1.30 27.81
CA TRP A 542 2.48 -1.07 26.42
C TRP A 542 3.38 -1.89 25.49
N ARG A 543 2.81 -2.34 24.37
CA ARG A 543 3.53 -3.06 23.32
C ARG A 543 2.97 -2.73 21.95
N LEU A 544 3.68 -3.16 20.91
CA LEU A 544 3.07 -3.23 19.58
C LEU A 544 1.94 -4.28 19.57
N PRO A 545 0.83 -4.01 18.87
CA PRO A 545 -0.27 -4.93 18.72
C PRO A 545 0.12 -6.11 17.84
N SER A 546 -0.48 -7.26 18.06
CA SER A 546 -0.43 -8.33 17.07
C SER A 546 -1.17 -7.92 15.79
N LEU A 547 -1.02 -8.71 14.73
CA LEU A 547 -1.73 -8.47 13.48
C LEU A 547 -3.26 -8.55 13.66
N THR A 548 -3.74 -9.54 14.40
CA THR A 548 -5.18 -9.74 14.65
C THR A 548 -5.75 -8.65 15.56
N GLU A 549 -5.00 -8.23 16.58
CA GLU A 549 -5.37 -7.10 17.44
C GLU A 549 -5.50 -5.81 16.64
N LEU A 550 -4.50 -5.46 15.80
CA LEU A 550 -4.57 -4.24 15.00
C LEU A 550 -5.72 -4.29 13.99
N ALA A 551 -5.95 -5.45 13.37
CA ALA A 551 -7.05 -5.64 12.42
C ALA A 551 -8.44 -5.43 13.04
N SER A 552 -8.60 -5.63 14.36
CA SER A 552 -9.87 -5.40 15.07
C SER A 552 -10.33 -3.93 15.10
N THR A 553 -9.40 -3.00 14.86
CA THR A 553 -9.71 -1.56 14.83
C THR A 553 -10.20 -1.06 13.48
N VAL A 554 -10.13 -1.90 12.44
CA VAL A 554 -10.48 -1.49 11.07
C VAL A 554 -12.00 -1.40 10.91
N ASP A 555 -12.46 -0.27 10.38
CA ASP A 555 -13.85 -0.04 9.97
C ASP A 555 -14.03 -0.35 8.48
N ASP A 556 -14.52 -1.54 8.16
CA ASP A 556 -14.74 -2.01 6.79
C ASP A 556 -15.77 -1.18 6.00
N SER A 557 -16.53 -0.29 6.65
CA SER A 557 -17.48 0.61 5.97
C SER A 557 -16.84 1.92 5.49
N ARG A 558 -15.55 2.12 5.77
CA ARG A 558 -14.84 3.37 5.51
C ARG A 558 -13.52 3.11 4.80
N VAL A 559 -13.00 4.17 4.19
CA VAL A 559 -11.64 4.23 3.66
C VAL A 559 -11.00 5.57 4.02
N ALA A 560 -9.67 5.61 3.99
CA ALA A 560 -8.85 6.80 4.13
C ALA A 560 -9.25 7.78 5.27
N PRO A 561 -9.11 7.41 6.57
CA PRO A 561 -8.77 6.09 7.09
C PRO A 561 -9.99 5.23 7.46
N ALA A 562 -9.85 3.92 7.29
CA ALA A 562 -10.74 2.83 7.69
C ALA A 562 -10.64 2.52 9.19
N ILE A 563 -10.98 3.50 10.04
CA ILE A 563 -11.00 3.39 11.51
C ILE A 563 -12.04 4.34 12.10
N ASN A 564 -12.44 4.14 13.36
CA ASN A 564 -13.21 5.14 14.10
C ASN A 564 -12.36 6.40 14.36
N ARG A 565 -12.50 7.42 13.51
CA ARG A 565 -11.73 8.67 13.55
C ARG A 565 -11.92 9.51 14.82
N SER A 566 -13.03 9.33 15.53
CA SER A 566 -13.29 10.05 16.79
C SER A 566 -12.53 9.41 17.96
N ALA A 567 -12.52 8.08 17.99
CA ALA A 567 -11.75 7.31 18.96
C ALA A 567 -10.24 7.41 18.67
N PHE A 568 -9.84 7.34 17.39
CA PHE A 568 -8.45 7.31 16.95
C PHE A 568 -8.09 8.49 16.03
N PRO A 569 -8.02 9.72 16.58
CA PRO A 569 -7.70 10.92 15.81
C PRO A 569 -6.26 10.86 15.26
N GLY A 570 -6.02 11.58 14.16
CA GLY A 570 -4.70 11.69 13.54
C GLY A 570 -4.16 10.41 12.92
N THR A 571 -5.00 9.40 12.68
CA THR A 571 -4.59 8.18 11.97
C THR A 571 -4.31 8.50 10.51
N ALA A 572 -3.09 8.23 10.06
CA ALA A 572 -2.68 8.42 8.67
C ALA A 572 -3.42 7.42 7.78
N ALA A 573 -4.14 7.93 6.77
CA ALA A 573 -4.84 7.12 5.78
C ALA A 573 -3.89 6.22 5.01
N ASN A 574 -2.90 6.78 4.30
CA ASN A 574 -2.02 6.02 3.41
C ASN A 574 -0.73 5.53 4.09
N GLY A 575 -0.76 5.30 5.40
CA GLY A 575 0.40 4.93 6.22
C GLY A 575 0.38 3.47 6.68
N TRP A 576 1.54 2.82 6.70
CA TRP A 576 1.71 1.51 7.34
C TRP A 576 1.74 1.66 8.87
N TYR A 577 1.05 0.78 9.58
CA TYR A 577 1.08 0.68 11.04
C TYR A 577 1.71 -0.63 11.44
N TRP A 578 2.80 -0.56 12.20
CA TRP A 578 3.55 -1.74 12.62
C TRP A 578 2.76 -2.62 13.57
N THR A 579 2.92 -3.93 13.39
CA THR A 579 2.47 -4.96 14.33
C THR A 579 3.68 -5.62 14.97
N SER A 580 3.50 -6.40 16.03
CA SER A 580 4.54 -7.26 16.61
C SER A 580 4.79 -8.53 15.80
N ALA A 581 3.94 -8.86 14.82
CA ALA A 581 3.98 -10.11 14.09
C ALA A 581 5.10 -10.11 13.03
N THR A 582 6.06 -11.04 13.15
CA THR A 582 7.00 -11.37 12.08
C THR A 582 6.29 -12.19 10.99
N ALA A 583 6.77 -12.10 9.76
CA ALA A 583 6.23 -12.91 8.67
C ALA A 583 6.90 -14.28 8.66
N ALA A 584 6.14 -15.37 8.79
CA ALA A 584 6.72 -16.72 8.75
C ALA A 584 7.57 -17.03 7.50
N PRO A 585 7.18 -16.61 6.27
CA PRO A 585 8.02 -16.81 5.08
C PRO A 585 9.33 -16.02 5.09
N ASP A 586 9.41 -14.96 5.90
CA ASP A 586 10.56 -14.07 6.02
C ASP A 586 10.60 -13.47 7.44
N PRO A 587 11.26 -14.15 8.40
CA PRO A 587 11.30 -13.71 9.80
C PRO A 587 11.98 -12.35 10.01
N SER A 588 12.74 -11.86 9.02
CA SER A 588 13.35 -10.53 9.04
C SER A 588 12.33 -9.42 8.75
N ALA A 589 11.24 -9.76 8.06
CA ALA A 589 10.15 -8.87 7.77
C ALA A 589 9.06 -8.92 8.84
N ARG A 590 8.34 -7.80 8.96
CA ARG A 590 7.29 -7.61 9.97
C ARG A 590 6.01 -7.14 9.31
N TRP A 591 4.90 -7.71 9.74
CA TRP A 591 3.59 -7.34 9.24
C TRP A 591 3.22 -5.91 9.66
N ALA A 592 2.60 -5.21 8.74
CA ALA A 592 1.98 -3.92 8.95
C ALA A 592 0.58 -3.91 8.34
N LEU A 593 -0.27 -3.02 8.86
CA LEU A 593 -1.62 -2.77 8.37
C LEU A 593 -1.70 -1.34 7.81
N ASN A 594 -2.39 -1.15 6.69
CA ASN A 594 -2.64 0.15 6.11
C ASN A 594 -4.09 0.56 6.36
N TYR A 595 -4.31 1.73 6.97
CA TYR A 595 -5.66 2.22 7.24
C TYR A 595 -6.32 2.89 6.04
N ASP A 596 -5.75 2.86 4.84
CA ASP A 596 -6.49 3.28 3.64
C ASP A 596 -7.77 2.45 3.53
N ASP A 597 -7.68 1.15 3.82
CA ASP A 597 -8.84 0.25 3.83
C ASP A 597 -8.71 -0.98 4.76
N GLY A 598 -7.58 -1.19 5.43
CA GLY A 598 -7.34 -2.36 6.28
C GLY A 598 -6.46 -3.45 5.66
N TYR A 599 -5.89 -3.20 4.47
CA TYR A 599 -4.96 -4.09 3.79
C TYR A 599 -3.70 -4.36 4.62
N THR A 600 -3.22 -5.61 4.65
CA THR A 600 -2.01 -6.00 5.40
C THR A 600 -0.85 -6.29 4.48
N ASN A 601 0.39 -6.08 4.92
CA ASN A 601 1.59 -6.48 4.17
C ASN A 601 2.83 -6.45 5.05
N TYR A 602 3.82 -7.28 4.71
CA TYR A 602 5.16 -7.27 5.32
C TYR A 602 6.26 -6.97 4.31
N ARG A 603 6.02 -7.15 3.00
CA ARG A 603 7.06 -7.04 1.96
C ARG A 603 7.44 -5.58 1.72
N LYS A 604 8.74 -5.30 1.75
CA LYS A 604 9.32 -3.98 1.44
C LYS A 604 8.71 -2.82 2.27
N VAL A 605 8.21 -3.11 3.48
CA VAL A 605 7.83 -2.06 4.44
C VAL A 605 9.08 -1.70 5.23
N THR A 606 9.56 -0.48 5.10
CA THR A 606 10.79 -0.01 5.78
C THR A 606 10.50 1.04 6.86
N ALA A 607 9.37 1.74 6.75
CA ALA A 607 8.92 2.74 7.72
C ALA A 607 7.40 2.66 7.91
N GLY A 608 6.96 2.83 9.14
CA GLY A 608 5.55 2.77 9.54
C GLY A 608 5.30 3.49 10.86
N TYR A 609 4.05 3.86 11.09
CA TYR A 609 3.56 4.42 12.34
C TYR A 609 3.45 3.34 13.42
N ALA A 610 3.47 3.76 14.68
CA ALA A 610 3.21 2.91 15.83
C ALA A 610 1.91 3.35 16.51
N ARG A 611 1.08 2.39 16.91
CA ARG A 611 -0.02 2.60 17.85
C ARG A 611 0.06 1.51 18.89
N CYS A 612 0.39 1.89 20.11
CA CYS A 612 0.62 0.91 21.16
C CYS A 612 -0.70 0.36 21.72
N VAL A 613 -0.66 -0.89 22.15
CA VAL A 613 -1.77 -1.57 22.82
C VAL A 613 -1.33 -2.13 24.16
N SER A 614 -2.29 -2.29 25.06
CA SER A 614 -2.19 -2.93 26.36
C SER A 614 -3.40 -3.85 26.54
N SER A 615 -3.23 -4.95 27.25
CA SER A 615 -4.27 -5.95 27.55
C SER A 615 -4.54 -6.01 29.04
#